data_AF-A0A444VQT2-F1
#
_entry.id   AF-A0A444VQT2-F1
#
_cell.length_a   1.000
_cell.length_b   1.000
_cell.length_c   1.000
_cell.angle_alpha   90.00
_cell.angle_beta   90.00
_cell.angle_gamma   90.00
#
_symmetry.space_group_name_H-M   'P 1'
#
loop_
_entity.id
_entity.type
_entity.pdbx_description
1 polymer ?
#
loop_
_entity_poly.entity_id
_entity_poly.type
_entity_poly.pdbx_seq_one_letter_code
_entity_poly.pdbx_strand_id
1 'polypeptide(L)' 'MVSTATDYINFLIYCKKKRSFCKGYNRLKENKLKGYINQREYVKSLRNIYNAVIELELDYFDIRHLRL' A
#
# COMPACT_ATOMS: atom_id res chain seq x y z
N MET A 1 -11.09 16.53 21.55
CA MET A 1 -11.32 15.07 21.45
C MET A 1 -10.02 14.38 21.84
N VAL A 2 -10.03 13.62 22.93
CA VAL A 2 -8.83 12.90 23.37
C VAL A 2 -8.59 11.79 22.34
N SER A 3 -7.55 11.95 21.51
CA SER A 3 -7.02 10.81 20.76
C SER A 3 -6.59 9.79 21.81
N THR A 4 -7.19 8.62 21.77
CA THR A 4 -6.80 7.53 22.66
C THR A 4 -5.45 6.99 22.19
N ALA A 5 -4.68 6.36 23.09
CA ALA A 5 -3.43 5.71 22.71
C ALA A 5 -3.63 4.70 21.55
N THR A 6 -4.82 4.11 21.46
CA THR A 6 -5.25 3.21 20.39
C THR A 6 -5.26 3.90 19.02
N ASP A 7 -5.74 5.13 18.91
CA ASP A 7 -5.77 5.88 17.64
C ASP A 7 -4.35 6.12 17.10
N TYR A 8 -3.43 6.47 18.00
CA TYR A 8 -2.03 6.66 17.65
C TYR A 8 -1.34 5.36 17.24
N ILE A 9 -1.62 4.25 17.93
CA ILE A 9 -1.12 2.91 17.56
C ILE A 9 -1.64 2.51 16.17
N ASN A 10 -2.92 2.72 15.90
CA ASN A 10 -3.53 2.42 14.60
C ASN A 10 -2.91 3.26 13.47
N PHE A 11 -2.70 4.56 13.70
CA PHE A 11 -2.00 5.42 12.75
C PHE A 11 -0.57 4.96 12.47
N LEU A 12 0.18 4.57 13.51
CA LEU A 12 1.53 4.03 13.34
C LEU A 12 1.54 2.73 12.51
N ILE A 13 0.58 1.84 12.72
CA ILE A 13 0.42 0.62 11.92
C ILE A 13 0.13 0.98 10.46
N TYR A 14 -0.78 1.92 10.21
CA TYR A 14 -1.09 2.43 8.87
C TYR A 14 0.17 2.98 8.18
N CYS A 15 0.91 3.88 8.84
CA CYS A 15 2.13 4.46 8.29
C CYS A 15 3.19 3.40 7.98
N LYS A 16 3.36 2.40 8.85
CA LYS A 16 4.29 1.27 8.62
C LYS A 16 3.90 0.46 7.38
N LYS A 17 2.61 0.12 7.23
CA LYS A 17 2.10 -0.61 6.04
C LYS A 17 2.29 0.21 4.77
N LYS A 18 1.93 1.50 4.77
CA LYS A 18 2.11 2.42 3.64
C LYS A 18 3.57 2.50 3.20
N ARG A 19 4.50 2.64 4.16
CA ARG A 19 5.95 2.63 3.88
C ARG A 19 6.42 1.32 3.25
N SER A 20 5.87 0.18 3.66
CA SER A 20 6.19 -1.13 3.07
C SER A 20 5.82 -1.17 1.58
N PHE A 21 4.64 -0.66 1.22
CA PHE A 21 4.22 -0.57 -0.18
C PHE A 21 5.12 0.33 -1.02
N CYS A 22 5.53 1.50 -0.51
CA CYS A 22 6.48 2.36 -1.20
C CYS A 22 7.82 1.65 -1.46
N LYS A 23 8.34 0.89 -0.48
CA LYS A 23 9.55 0.08 -0.66
C LYS A 23 9.35 -1.02 -1.71
N GLY A 24 8.21 -1.70 -1.68
CA GLY A 24 7.84 -2.71 -2.67
C GLY A 24 7.79 -2.15 -4.09
N TYR A 25 7.18 -0.97 -4.26
CA TYR A 25 7.15 -0.25 -5.54
C TYR A 25 8.54 0.10 -6.05
N ASN A 26 9.39 0.68 -5.19
CA ASN A 26 10.76 1.03 -5.57
C ASN A 26 11.56 -0.21 -6.00
N ARG A 27 11.47 -1.31 -5.24
CA ARG A 27 12.11 -2.58 -5.60
C ARG A 27 11.58 -3.13 -6.93
N LEU A 28 10.27 -3.04 -7.17
CA LEU A 28 9.66 -3.48 -8.42
C LEU A 28 10.19 -2.67 -9.62
N LYS A 29 10.31 -1.34 -9.46
CA LYS A 29 10.87 -0.44 -10.47
C LYS A 29 12.33 -0.79 -10.77
N GLU A 30 13.14 -1.02 -9.74
CA GLU A 30 14.54 -1.45 -9.90
C GLU A 30 14.65 -2.80 -10.62
N ASN A 31 13.85 -3.79 -10.24
CA ASN A 31 13.83 -5.10 -10.89
C ASN A 31 13.48 -5.01 -12.38
N LYS A 32 12.55 -4.11 -12.73
CA LYS A 32 12.19 -3.86 -14.12
C LYS A 32 13.34 -3.22 -14.90
N LEU A 33 14.01 -2.23 -14.32
CA LEU A 33 15.17 -1.57 -14.94
C LEU A 33 16.35 -2.55 -15.15
N LYS A 34 16.56 -3.46 -14.20
CA LYS A 34 17.59 -4.51 -14.29
C LYS A 34 17.23 -5.67 -15.23
N GLY A 35 16.00 -5.69 -15.77
CA GLY A 35 15.53 -6.75 -16.66
C GLY A 35 15.16 -8.07 -15.96
N TYR A 36 15.10 -8.10 -14.62
CA TYR A 36 14.72 -9.31 -13.87
C TYR A 36 13.25 -9.71 -14.04
N ILE A 37 12.41 -8.78 -14.50
CA ILE A 37 11.00 -9.01 -14.76
C ILE A 37 10.59 -8.41 -16.10
N ASN A 38 9.69 -9.12 -16.79
CA ASN A 38 9.15 -8.65 -18.05
C ASN A 38 8.04 -7.60 -17.85
N GLN A 39 7.54 -7.01 -18.94
CA GLN A 39 6.53 -5.95 -18.86
C GLN A 39 5.20 -6.45 -18.25
N ARG A 40 4.79 -7.67 -18.57
CA ARG A 40 3.54 -8.26 -18.08
C ARG A 40 3.59 -8.48 -16.56
N GLU A 41 4.70 -9.01 -16.06
CA GLU A 41 4.95 -9.22 -14.63
C GLU A 41 5.03 -7.91 -13.86
N TYR A 42 5.66 -6.91 -14.45
CA TYR A 42 5.73 -5.57 -13.88
C TYR A 42 4.34 -4.96 -13.70
N VAL A 43 3.52 -4.95 -14.77
CA VAL A 43 2.15 -4.40 -14.72
C VAL A 43 1.26 -5.18 -13.74
N LYS A 44 1.35 -6.52 -13.71
CA LYS A 44 0.61 -7.35 -12.76
C LYS A 44 0.99 -7.01 -11.31
N SER A 45 2.28 -6.94 -11.02
CA SER A 45 2.79 -6.60 -9.68
C SER A 45 2.40 -5.18 -9.27
N LEU A 46 2.44 -4.24 -10.21
CA LEU A 46 2.04 -2.85 -9.99
C LEU A 46 0.56 -2.76 -9.59
N ARG A 47 -0.33 -3.47 -10.31
CA ARG A 47 -1.76 -3.56 -9.96
C ARG A 47 -1.98 -4.16 -8.58
N ASN A 48 -1.21 -5.18 -8.20
CA ASN A 48 -1.31 -5.78 -6.88
C ASN A 48 -0.93 -4.79 -5.77
N ILE A 49 0.16 -4.04 -5.95
CA ILE A 49 0.57 -2.99 -4.99
C ILE A 49 -0.52 -1.91 -4.91
N TYR A 50 -1.03 -1.45 -6.06
CA TYR A 50 -2.09 -0.45 -6.12
C TYR A 50 -3.35 -0.89 -5.36
N ASN A 51 -3.84 -2.10 -5.62
CA ASN A 51 -5.01 -2.64 -4.94
C ASN A 51 -4.77 -2.77 -3.43
N ALA A 52 -3.60 -3.25 -3.01
CA ALA A 52 -3.27 -3.36 -1.59
C ALA A 52 -3.19 -2.00 -0.88
N VAL A 53 -2.73 -0.95 -1.58
CA VAL A 53 -2.76 0.42 -1.07
C VAL A 53 -4.21 0.88 -0.91
N ILE A 54 -5.07 0.68 -1.91
CA ILE A 54 -6.49 1.04 -1.81
C ILE A 54 -7.13 0.36 -0.60
N GLU A 55 -6.98 -0.95 -0.45
CA GLU A 55 -7.55 -1.66 0.71
C GLU A 55 -7.03 -1.06 2.03
N LEU A 56 -5.74 -0.73 2.13
CA LEU A 56 -5.21 -0.08 3.34
C LEU A 56 -5.86 1.28 3.62
N GLU A 57 -6.06 2.11 2.59
CA GLU A 57 -6.71 3.42 2.75
C GLU A 57 -8.18 3.25 3.14
N LEU A 58 -8.90 2.30 2.52
CA LEU A 58 -10.29 2.00 2.87
C LEU A 58 -10.43 1.50 4.31
N ASP A 59 -9.49 0.67 4.77
CA ASP A 59 -9.46 0.10 6.12
C ASP A 59 -9.20 1.15 7.18
N TYR A 60 -8.24 2.05 6.93
CA TYR A 60 -7.84 3.04 7.92
C TYR A 60 -8.83 4.20 8.04
N PHE A 61 -9.36 4.67 6.90
CA PHE A 61 -10.35 5.76 6.90
C PHE A 61 -11.79 5.28 7.10
N ASP A 62 -12.01 3.96 7.21
CA ASP A 62 -13.33 3.32 7.33
C ASP A 62 -14.33 3.76 6.24
N ILE A 63 -13.82 3.99 5.04
CA ILE A 63 -14.60 4.43 3.87
C ILE A 63 -14.99 3.25 2.96
N ARG A 64 -14.86 2.00 3.44
CA ARG A 64 -15.23 0.79 2.69
C ARG A 64 -16.69 0.83 2.20
N HIS A 65 -17.58 1.48 2.94
CA HIS A 65 -18.99 1.66 2.58
C HIS A 65 -19.23 2.56 1.36
N LEU A 66 -18.22 3.30 0.89
CA LEU A 66 -18.30 4.15 -0.32
C LEU A 66 -17.92 3.41 -1.61
N ARG A 67 -17.63 2.11 -1.53
CA ARG A 67 -17.30 1.28 -2.70
C ARG A 67 -18.61 0.95 -3.45
N LEU A 68 -18.89 1.71 -4.52
CA LEU A 68 -19.96 1.46 -5.50
C LEU A 68 -19.67 0.23 -6.36
#